data_AF-A0A8X7STG7-F1
#
_entry.id   AF-A0A8X7STG7-F1
#
_cell.length_a   1.000
_cell.length_b   1.000
_cell.length_c   1.000
_cell.angle_alpha   90.00
_cell.angle_beta   90.00
_cell.angle_gamma   90.00
#
_symmetry.space_group_name_H-M   'P 1'
#
loop_
_entity.id
_entity.type
_entity.pdbx_description
1 polymer ?
#
loop_
_entity_poly.entity_id
_entity_poly.type
_entity_poly.pdbx_seq_one_letter_code
_entity_poly.pdbx_strand_id
1 'polypeptide(L)'
;MAENQQQEANTIAQVVAQAATAAVKEVTKVTKEIIDELRAEKKADKDKDAVGLPSWEVDPGHASAVVVPWPGATYSIPADIVELVRKGVRPPLIWLTVEAFVGAEDGETRKTLTFPLNAKQQERINDAYRKDNFLPRGPTHQAIQALATICRAVAPPAAEANKSHANILEDLHVEIMTRAADIHWPVWRRYIKQTLEAMWAKREPGVGMAFDVGAINADMVRKAERQCGKPPGFVDDFTGIGETWVAELLKAEGDDNNRIGKLWRMPRNRPYSTFQLQFPRPPTSHLVRLRPSVRIRPLTPNRAKDRLMERASVAIAIGTTTTSP
;
A
#
# COMPACT_ATOMS: atom_id res chain seq x y z
N MET A 1 -42.78 -22.66 38.96
CA MET A 1 -41.98 -22.94 37.74
C MET A 1 -42.05 -21.80 36.70
N ALA A 2 -43.21 -21.18 36.45
CA ALA A 2 -43.33 -20.07 35.50
C ALA A 2 -42.60 -18.77 35.92
N GLU A 3 -42.57 -18.45 37.22
CA GLU A 3 -41.90 -17.23 37.72
C GLU A 3 -40.37 -17.26 37.53
N ASN A 4 -39.76 -18.44 37.66
CA ASN A 4 -38.32 -18.61 37.53
C ASN A 4 -37.84 -18.38 36.07
N GLN A 5 -38.65 -18.81 35.09
CA GLN A 5 -38.36 -18.60 33.66
C GLN A 5 -38.52 -17.13 33.25
N GLN A 6 -39.47 -16.41 33.84
CA GLN A 6 -39.65 -14.97 33.62
C GLN A 6 -38.45 -14.17 34.18
N GLN A 7 -37.91 -14.61 35.32
CA GLN A 7 -36.79 -13.95 36.00
C GLN A 7 -35.46 -14.19 35.26
N GLU A 8 -35.25 -15.39 34.72
CA GLU A 8 -34.12 -15.70 33.83
C GLU A 8 -34.17 -14.90 32.52
N ALA A 9 -35.33 -14.81 31.88
CA ALA A 9 -35.51 -14.02 30.65
C ALA A 9 -35.21 -12.53 30.85
N ASN A 10 -35.65 -11.97 31.99
CA ASN A 10 -35.37 -10.57 32.34
C ASN A 10 -33.87 -10.32 32.60
N THR A 11 -33.18 -11.30 33.20
CA THR A 11 -31.74 -11.21 33.49
C THR A 11 -30.93 -11.25 32.19
N ILE A 12 -31.28 -12.14 31.26
CA ILE A 12 -30.65 -12.23 29.94
C ILE A 12 -30.87 -10.93 29.15
N ALA A 13 -32.08 -10.37 29.17
CA ALA A 13 -32.39 -9.11 28.50
C ALA A 13 -31.55 -7.95 29.05
N GLN A 14 -31.34 -7.88 30.38
CA GLN A 14 -30.48 -6.86 30.99
C GLN A 14 -29.00 -7.02 30.60
N VAL A 15 -28.48 -8.25 30.57
CA VAL A 15 -27.09 -8.52 30.17
C VAL A 15 -26.86 -8.14 28.69
N VAL A 16 -27.82 -8.48 27.81
CA VAL A 16 -27.75 -8.13 26.39
C VAL A 16 -27.83 -6.61 26.19
N ALA A 17 -28.70 -5.91 26.93
CA ALA A 17 -28.79 -4.45 26.87
C ALA A 17 -27.52 -3.75 27.37
N GLN A 18 -26.89 -4.26 28.44
CA GLN A 18 -25.62 -3.74 28.94
C GLN A 18 -24.47 -3.98 27.95
N ALA A 19 -24.39 -5.17 27.35
CA ALA A 19 -23.39 -5.48 26.33
C ALA A 19 -23.56 -4.61 25.07
N ALA A 20 -24.79 -4.40 24.61
CA ALA A 20 -25.08 -3.50 23.49
C ALA A 20 -24.70 -2.05 23.80
N THR A 21 -24.96 -1.58 25.01
CA THR A 21 -24.61 -0.21 25.44
C THR A 21 -23.09 -0.03 25.53
N ALA A 22 -22.35 -1.04 25.99
CA ALA A 22 -20.89 -1.03 26.04
C ALA A 22 -20.28 -1.01 24.62
N ALA A 23 -20.81 -1.85 23.71
CA ALA A 23 -20.38 -1.88 22.32
C ALA A 23 -20.64 -0.54 21.61
N VAL A 24 -21.79 0.09 21.83
CA VAL A 24 -22.10 1.42 21.26
C VAL A 24 -21.18 2.49 21.80
N LYS A 25 -20.83 2.47 23.09
CA LYS A 25 -19.87 3.40 23.71
C LYS A 25 -18.47 3.26 23.12
N GLU A 26 -17.99 2.03 22.91
CA GLU A 26 -16.70 1.79 22.25
C GLU A 26 -16.70 2.25 20.79
N VAL A 27 -17.76 1.95 20.04
CA VAL A 27 -17.89 2.42 18.64
C VAL A 27 -17.94 3.95 18.57
N THR A 28 -18.67 4.62 19.48
CA THR A 28 -18.71 6.09 19.50
C THR A 28 -17.39 6.71 19.95
N LYS A 29 -16.65 6.09 20.86
CA LYS A 29 -15.30 6.52 21.25
C LYS A 29 -14.34 6.42 20.07
N VAL A 30 -14.31 5.27 19.39
CA VAL A 30 -13.49 5.05 18.18
C VAL A 30 -13.86 6.03 17.07
N THR A 31 -15.15 6.30 16.87
CA THR A 31 -15.62 7.25 15.85
C THR A 31 -15.19 8.68 16.17
N LYS A 32 -15.23 9.08 17.46
CA LYS A 32 -14.74 10.40 17.89
C LYS A 32 -13.24 10.53 17.71
N GLU A 33 -12.46 9.52 18.10
CA GLU A 33 -11.01 9.49 17.90
C GLU A 33 -10.64 9.62 16.41
N ILE A 34 -11.35 8.92 15.51
CA ILE A 34 -11.16 9.05 14.05
C ILE A 34 -11.53 10.46 13.55
N ILE A 35 -12.63 11.04 14.03
CA ILE A 35 -13.07 12.39 13.65
C ILE A 35 -12.08 13.46 14.13
N ASP A 36 -11.56 13.32 15.34
CA ASP A 36 -10.60 14.26 15.92
C ASP A 36 -9.23 14.12 15.24
N GLU A 37 -8.84 12.92 14.81
CA GLU A 37 -7.67 12.71 13.93
C GLU A 37 -7.86 13.37 12.55
N LEU A 38 -9.01 13.20 11.90
CA LEU A 38 -9.32 13.88 10.62
C LEU A 38 -9.33 15.41 10.75
N ARG A 39 -9.66 15.94 11.95
CA ARG A 39 -9.60 17.37 12.25
C ARG A 39 -8.18 17.84 12.55
N ALA A 40 -7.36 17.02 13.21
CA ALA A 40 -5.95 17.31 13.46
C ALA A 40 -5.14 17.30 12.16
N GLU A 41 -5.40 16.34 11.26
CA GLU A 41 -4.81 16.29 9.91
C GLU A 41 -5.14 17.54 9.08
N LYS A 42 -6.34 18.11 9.22
CA LYS A 42 -6.72 19.38 8.58
C LYS A 42 -6.06 20.63 9.18
N LYS A 43 -5.52 20.55 10.40
CA LYS A 43 -4.91 21.70 11.10
C LYS A 43 -3.42 21.86 10.79
N ALA A 44 -2.75 20.81 10.32
CA ALA A 44 -1.34 20.80 9.94
C ALA A 44 -1.01 21.59 8.65
N ASP A 45 -2.03 22.14 7.98
CA ASP A 45 -1.89 22.89 6.72
C ASP A 45 -1.53 24.39 6.93
N LYS A 46 -1.25 24.81 8.16
CA LYS A 46 -1.01 26.23 8.52
C LYS A 46 0.43 26.63 8.82
N ASP A 47 1.37 25.70 8.93
CA ASP A 47 2.76 26.05 9.23
C ASP A 47 3.61 26.07 7.97
N LYS A 48 3.87 27.28 7.49
CA LYS A 48 4.82 27.56 6.40
C LYS A 48 6.28 27.30 6.81
N ASP A 49 6.53 27.10 8.11
CA ASP A 49 7.86 26.88 8.69
C ASP A 49 8.07 25.45 9.23
N ALA A 50 7.08 24.56 9.08
CA ALA A 50 7.18 23.19 9.56
C ALA A 50 7.96 22.30 8.58
N VAL A 51 9.11 21.79 9.04
CA VAL A 51 10.02 20.90 8.31
C VAL A 51 9.52 19.47 8.46
N GLY A 52 9.00 18.90 7.37
CA GLY A 52 8.71 17.46 7.28
C GLY A 52 9.99 16.68 7.38
N LEU A 53 10.05 15.67 8.27
CA LEU A 53 11.18 14.77 8.20
C LEU A 53 11.11 13.89 6.93
N PRO A 54 12.20 13.25 6.47
CA PRO A 54 13.55 13.53 6.90
C PRO A 54 13.81 15.02 6.91
N SER A 55 14.37 15.56 7.99
CA SER A 55 14.69 16.97 8.12
C SER A 55 15.82 17.17 7.13
N TRP A 56 15.49 17.34 5.86
CA TRP A 56 16.48 17.34 4.83
C TRP A 56 17.17 18.70 4.87
N GLU A 57 18.47 18.68 5.13
CA GLU A 57 19.34 19.41 4.21
C GLU A 57 19.48 18.48 2.99
N VAL A 58 18.66 18.68 1.95
CA VAL A 58 18.96 18.08 0.64
C VAL A 58 20.13 18.86 0.10
N ASP A 59 21.26 18.23 -0.19
CA ASP A 59 22.36 18.90 -0.87
C ASP A 59 21.94 19.24 -2.31
N PRO A 60 21.71 20.52 -2.66
CA PRO A 60 21.33 20.90 -4.01
C PRO A 60 22.48 20.72 -5.02
N GLY A 61 23.71 20.51 -4.54
CA GLY A 61 24.90 20.24 -5.33
C GLY A 61 25.09 18.77 -5.69
N HIS A 62 24.28 17.85 -5.17
CA HIS A 62 24.39 16.43 -5.52
C HIS A 62 23.92 16.22 -6.96
N ALA A 63 24.86 15.98 -7.88
CA ALA A 63 24.58 15.69 -9.28
C ALA A 63 23.53 14.57 -9.39
N SER A 64 22.66 14.66 -10.41
CA SER A 64 21.62 13.67 -10.67
C SER A 64 22.22 12.30 -11.04
N ALA A 65 22.69 11.57 -10.03
CA ALA A 65 23.16 10.22 -10.18
C ALA A 65 21.99 9.30 -10.55
N VAL A 66 22.22 8.41 -11.49
CA VAL A 66 21.30 7.31 -11.78
C VAL A 66 21.17 6.47 -10.51
N VAL A 67 20.00 6.46 -9.89
CA VAL A 67 19.75 5.68 -8.69
C VAL A 67 19.30 4.30 -9.10
N VAL A 68 20.05 3.28 -8.71
CA VAL A 68 19.71 1.86 -8.94
C VAL A 68 19.05 1.34 -7.66
N PRO A 69 17.90 0.64 -7.70
CA PRO A 69 17.14 0.35 -6.49
C PRO A 69 17.81 -0.68 -5.57
N TRP A 70 18.63 -1.58 -6.11
CA TRP A 70 19.48 -2.51 -5.36
C TRP A 70 20.75 -2.84 -6.15
N PRO A 71 21.82 -3.31 -5.47
CA PRO A 71 23.05 -3.73 -6.15
C PRO A 71 22.77 -4.77 -7.25
N GLY A 72 23.28 -4.51 -8.45
CA GLY A 72 23.14 -5.41 -9.60
C GLY A 72 21.80 -5.36 -10.34
N ALA A 73 20.88 -4.45 -9.99
CA ALA A 73 19.67 -4.28 -10.80
C ALA A 73 20.00 -3.80 -12.22
N THR A 74 19.26 -4.31 -13.21
CA THR A 74 19.43 -3.94 -14.64
C THR A 74 18.62 -2.71 -15.05
N TYR A 75 17.88 -2.10 -14.11
CA TYR A 75 17.04 -0.93 -14.30
C TYR A 75 17.26 0.07 -13.17
N SER A 76 16.94 1.33 -13.46
CA SER A 76 17.07 2.44 -12.52
C SER A 76 15.72 2.87 -11.96
N ILE A 77 15.76 3.55 -10.81
CA ILE A 77 14.62 4.26 -10.27
C ILE A 77 14.35 5.47 -11.18
N PRO A 78 13.09 5.69 -11.63
CA PRO A 78 12.75 6.85 -12.45
C PRO A 78 13.14 8.18 -11.79
N ALA A 79 13.80 9.05 -12.56
CA ALA A 79 14.35 10.31 -12.05
C ALA A 79 13.29 11.23 -11.42
N ASP A 80 12.06 11.19 -11.91
CA ASP A 80 10.95 11.98 -11.37
C ASP A 80 10.46 11.49 -10.00
N ILE A 81 10.71 10.22 -9.65
CA ILE A 81 10.48 9.67 -8.31
C ILE A 81 11.57 10.12 -7.34
N VAL A 82 12.83 10.15 -7.80
CA VAL A 82 13.95 10.70 -7.01
C VAL A 82 13.72 12.19 -6.74
N GLU A 83 13.28 12.94 -7.76
CA GLU A 83 12.96 14.36 -7.63
C GLU A 83 11.78 14.60 -6.67
N LEU A 84 10.78 13.71 -6.63
CA LEU A 84 9.69 13.77 -5.66
C LEU A 84 10.23 13.77 -4.22
N VAL A 85 11.19 12.89 -3.91
CA VAL A 85 11.85 12.82 -2.59
C VAL A 85 12.68 14.08 -2.33
N ARG A 86 13.43 14.58 -3.33
CA ARG A 86 14.19 15.84 -3.20
C ARG A 86 13.30 17.06 -2.90
N LYS A 87 12.06 17.07 -3.40
CA LYS A 87 11.05 18.09 -3.07
C LYS A 87 10.35 17.85 -1.74
N GLY A 88 10.76 16.83 -1.00
CA GLY A 88 10.23 16.49 0.30
C GLY A 88 8.88 15.78 0.27
N VAL A 89 8.49 15.21 -0.86
CA VAL A 89 7.22 14.50 -1.01
C VAL A 89 7.47 13.00 -0.97
N ARG A 90 6.72 12.28 -0.13
CA ARG A 90 6.85 10.83 0.01
C ARG A 90 6.45 10.12 -1.28
N PRO A 91 7.28 9.27 -1.90
CA PRO A 91 6.83 8.44 -3.01
C PRO A 91 5.82 7.37 -2.54
N PRO A 92 4.70 7.17 -3.26
CA PRO A 92 3.85 6.01 -3.09
C PRO A 92 4.64 4.71 -3.25
N LEU A 93 4.44 3.73 -2.36
CA LEU A 93 5.20 2.48 -2.38
C LEU A 93 4.93 1.66 -3.64
N ILE A 94 3.70 1.72 -4.16
CA ILE A 94 3.33 1.08 -5.44
C ILE A 94 4.17 1.57 -6.63
N TRP A 95 4.76 2.78 -6.56
CA TRP A 95 5.66 3.29 -7.60
C TRP A 95 7.12 2.88 -7.40
N LEU A 96 7.42 2.24 -6.28
CA LEU A 96 8.75 1.75 -5.92
C LEU A 96 8.88 0.23 -6.10
N THR A 97 7.92 -0.42 -6.77
CA THR A 97 7.99 -1.85 -7.06
C THR A 97 8.74 -2.11 -8.37
N VAL A 98 9.21 -3.34 -8.53
CA VAL A 98 9.86 -3.81 -9.77
C VAL A 98 8.98 -3.53 -11.00
N GLU A 99 7.69 -3.84 -10.90
CA GLU A 99 6.75 -3.65 -12.01
C GLU A 99 6.64 -2.18 -12.40
N ALA A 100 6.64 -1.27 -11.42
CA ALA A 100 6.60 0.16 -11.68
C ALA A 100 7.90 0.70 -12.31
N PHE A 101 9.06 0.11 -12.00
CA PHE A 101 10.33 0.47 -12.61
C PHE A 101 10.46 -0.04 -14.04
N VAL A 102 10.19 -1.33 -14.25
CA VAL A 102 10.27 -1.95 -15.58
C VAL A 102 9.23 -1.36 -16.54
N GLY A 103 8.02 -1.09 -16.05
CA GLY A 103 6.96 -0.45 -16.83
C GLY A 103 7.04 1.08 -16.88
N ALA A 104 8.08 1.72 -16.35
CA ALA A 104 8.11 3.18 -16.26
C ALA A 104 8.07 3.88 -17.65
N GLU A 105 8.61 3.22 -18.67
CA GLU A 105 8.74 3.76 -20.03
C GLU A 105 7.54 3.45 -20.94
N ASP A 106 6.65 2.54 -20.54
CA ASP A 106 5.50 2.12 -21.36
C ASP A 106 4.35 3.15 -21.39
N GLY A 107 4.32 4.07 -20.42
CA GLY A 107 3.26 5.08 -20.26
C GLY A 107 1.89 4.53 -19.82
N GLU A 108 1.76 3.21 -19.68
CA GLU A 108 0.59 2.46 -19.23
C GLU A 108 0.65 2.19 -17.71
N THR A 109 1.80 1.73 -17.22
CA THR A 109 2.04 1.37 -15.82
C THR A 109 2.08 2.61 -14.93
N ARG A 110 2.79 3.65 -15.37
CA ARG A 110 2.85 4.95 -14.70
C ARG A 110 3.14 6.05 -15.72
N LYS A 111 2.60 7.24 -15.47
CA LYS A 111 2.99 8.43 -16.24
C LYS A 111 4.01 9.25 -15.45
N THR A 112 5.05 9.69 -16.14
CA THR A 112 6.10 10.56 -15.60
C THR A 112 5.52 11.84 -15.00
N LEU A 113 6.06 12.24 -13.85
CA LEU A 113 5.76 13.49 -13.20
C LEU A 113 6.61 14.61 -13.79
N THR A 114 6.09 15.83 -13.72
CA THR A 114 6.79 17.06 -14.09
C THR A 114 6.75 17.98 -12.88
N PHE A 115 7.81 18.73 -12.66
CA PHE A 115 7.92 19.64 -11.53
C PHE A 115 7.92 21.10 -12.03
N PRO A 116 7.16 22.02 -11.39
CA PRO A 116 6.29 21.82 -10.23
C PRO A 116 5.05 20.95 -10.54
N LEU A 117 4.55 20.24 -9.51
CA LEU A 117 3.40 19.34 -9.65
C LEU A 117 2.12 20.12 -9.94
N ASN A 118 1.37 19.68 -10.95
CA ASN A 118 0.02 20.18 -11.19
C ASN A 118 -1.05 19.40 -10.42
N ALA A 119 -2.29 19.93 -10.35
CA ALA A 119 -3.39 19.30 -9.61
C ALA A 119 -3.69 17.86 -10.05
N LYS A 120 -3.57 17.56 -11.36
CA LYS A 120 -3.80 16.22 -11.91
C LYS A 120 -2.69 15.23 -11.50
N GLN A 121 -1.45 15.70 -11.39
CA GLN A 121 -0.34 14.91 -10.87
C GLN A 121 -0.49 14.66 -9.38
N GLN A 122 -0.98 15.64 -8.61
CA GLN A 122 -1.29 15.46 -7.21
C GLN A 122 -2.40 14.42 -6.99
N GLU A 123 -3.46 14.46 -7.80
CA GLU A 123 -4.53 13.45 -7.77
C GLU A 123 -3.97 12.04 -8.04
N ARG A 124 -3.05 11.90 -8.99
CA ARG A 124 -2.39 10.61 -9.29
C ARG A 124 -1.54 10.09 -8.15
N ILE A 125 -0.82 10.98 -7.47
CA ILE A 125 -0.07 10.64 -6.26
C ILE A 125 -1.04 10.12 -5.19
N ASN A 126 -2.15 10.82 -4.98
CA ASN A 126 -3.18 10.42 -4.02
C ASN A 126 -3.81 9.07 -4.37
N ASP A 127 -4.09 8.81 -5.64
CA ASP A 127 -4.58 7.51 -6.11
C ASP A 127 -3.55 6.40 -5.91
N ALA A 128 -2.26 6.68 -6.11
CA ALA A 128 -1.21 5.73 -5.84
C ALA A 128 -1.11 5.40 -4.33
N TYR A 129 -1.24 6.38 -3.44
CA TYR A 129 -1.32 6.09 -1.99
C TYR A 129 -2.55 5.26 -1.59
N ARG A 130 -3.65 5.35 -2.35
CA ARG A 130 -4.81 4.46 -2.13
C ARG A 130 -4.48 3.02 -2.53
N LYS A 131 -3.70 2.82 -3.60
CA LYS A 131 -3.23 1.51 -4.05
C LYS A 131 -2.26 0.85 -3.08
N ASP A 132 -1.44 1.64 -2.36
CA ASP A 132 -0.55 1.13 -1.30
C ASP A 132 -1.31 0.32 -0.23
N ASN A 133 -2.60 0.60 0.00
CA ASN A 133 -3.43 -0.18 0.94
C ASN A 133 -3.67 -1.63 0.51
N PHE A 134 -3.29 -2.01 -0.71
CA PHE A 134 -3.48 -3.35 -1.28
C PHE A 134 -2.17 -3.99 -1.72
N LEU A 135 -1.03 -3.37 -1.41
CA LEU A 135 0.27 -3.87 -1.85
C LEU A 135 0.58 -5.24 -1.20
N PRO A 136 0.93 -6.27 -1.99
CA PRO A 136 1.31 -7.57 -1.43
C PRO A 136 2.63 -7.48 -0.66
N ARG A 137 2.90 -8.49 0.17
CA ARG A 137 4.08 -8.53 1.05
C ARG A 137 5.39 -8.35 0.30
N GLY A 138 5.66 -9.21 -0.69
CA GLY A 138 6.90 -9.15 -1.48
C GLY A 138 7.16 -7.79 -2.12
N PRO A 139 6.23 -7.25 -2.94
CA PRO A 139 6.37 -5.93 -3.55
C PRO A 139 6.55 -4.78 -2.53
N THR A 140 5.96 -4.90 -1.34
CA THR A 140 6.14 -3.89 -0.28
C THR A 140 7.57 -3.90 0.27
N HIS A 141 8.14 -5.07 0.49
CA HIS A 141 9.54 -5.20 0.92
C HIS A 141 10.51 -4.63 -0.12
N GLN A 142 10.26 -4.88 -1.41
CA GLN A 142 11.03 -4.27 -2.51
C GLN A 142 10.92 -2.74 -2.50
N ALA A 143 9.70 -2.22 -2.31
CA ALA A 143 9.45 -0.78 -2.28
C ALA A 143 10.14 -0.07 -1.11
N ILE A 144 10.20 -0.69 0.08
CA ILE A 144 10.90 -0.12 1.24
C ILE A 144 12.41 -0.08 0.99
N GLN A 145 12.99 -1.15 0.42
CA GLN A 145 14.41 -1.18 0.02
C GLN A 145 14.74 -0.09 -1.01
N ALA A 146 13.92 0.03 -2.06
CA ALA A 146 14.09 1.10 -3.04
C ALA A 146 13.99 2.49 -2.40
N LEU A 147 13.07 2.69 -1.45
CA LEU A 147 12.96 3.96 -0.72
C LEU A 147 14.22 4.25 0.09
N ALA A 148 14.76 3.27 0.81
CA ALA A 148 16.02 3.41 1.55
C ALA A 148 17.18 3.82 0.62
N THR A 149 17.26 3.20 -0.57
CA THR A 149 18.27 3.55 -1.58
C THR A 149 18.10 4.98 -2.10
N ILE A 150 16.87 5.46 -2.35
CA ILE A 150 16.64 6.86 -2.72
C ILE A 150 17.07 7.79 -1.59
N CYS A 151 16.66 7.50 -0.35
CA CYS A 151 17.02 8.29 0.83
C CYS A 151 18.55 8.37 1.00
N ARG A 152 19.28 7.28 0.74
CA ARG A 152 20.74 7.25 0.76
C ARG A 152 21.35 8.13 -0.34
N ALA A 153 20.78 8.11 -1.54
CA ALA A 153 21.27 8.85 -2.69
C ALA A 153 21.02 10.37 -2.60
N VAL A 154 20.03 10.81 -1.83
CA VAL A 154 19.68 12.23 -1.67
C VAL A 154 20.18 12.83 -0.35
N ALA A 155 20.74 12.01 0.55
CA ALA A 155 21.26 12.46 1.84
C ALA A 155 22.63 13.16 1.71
N PRO A 156 22.95 14.12 2.60
CA PRO A 156 24.28 14.71 2.67
C PRO A 156 25.39 13.67 2.91
N PRO A 157 26.59 13.84 2.34
CA PRO A 157 27.73 12.93 2.53
C PRO A 157 28.18 12.74 3.99
N ALA A 158 27.85 13.68 4.88
CA ALA A 158 28.28 13.70 6.28
C ALA A 158 27.20 13.25 7.28
N ALA A 159 26.06 12.71 6.81
CA ALA A 159 25.06 12.19 7.72
C ALA A 159 25.65 11.02 8.53
N GLU A 160 25.71 11.14 9.87
CA GLU A 160 26.13 10.02 10.73
C GLU A 160 25.33 8.78 10.36
N ALA A 161 26.01 7.63 10.19
CA ALA A 161 25.38 6.40 9.73
C ALA A 161 24.13 6.04 10.57
N ASN A 162 24.15 6.27 11.88
CA ASN A 162 23.05 5.95 12.78
C ASN A 162 21.90 6.98 12.77
N LYS A 163 22.04 8.08 12.01
CA LYS A 163 21.01 9.11 11.79
C LYS A 163 20.52 9.13 10.33
N SER A 164 21.04 8.24 9.49
CA SER A 164 20.63 8.12 8.09
C SER A 164 19.24 7.50 8.01
N HIS A 165 18.31 8.20 7.35
CA HIS A 165 16.95 7.72 7.12
C HIS A 165 16.91 6.42 6.30
N ALA A 166 17.93 6.20 5.47
CA ALA A 166 18.09 4.93 4.77
C ALA A 166 18.28 3.77 5.76
N ASN A 167 19.12 3.95 6.78
CA ASN A 167 19.38 2.92 7.78
C ASN A 167 18.15 2.69 8.67
N ILE A 168 17.45 3.76 9.07
CA ILE A 168 16.18 3.66 9.80
C ILE A 168 15.12 2.87 9.01
N LEU A 169 15.02 3.10 7.69
CA LEU A 169 14.13 2.34 6.82
C LEU A 169 14.54 0.88 6.69
N GLU A 170 15.84 0.61 6.63
CA GLU A 170 16.39 -0.75 6.58
C GLU A 170 16.14 -1.52 7.89
N ASP A 171 16.30 -0.87 9.05
CA ASP A 171 15.99 -1.46 10.35
C ASP A 171 14.50 -1.78 10.48
N LEU A 172 13.62 -0.81 10.15
CA LEU A 172 12.18 -1.04 10.06
C LEU A 172 11.84 -2.22 9.14
N HIS A 173 12.52 -2.29 7.99
CA HIS A 173 12.30 -3.35 7.02
C HIS A 173 12.63 -4.73 7.57
N VAL A 174 13.79 -4.87 8.25
CA VAL A 174 14.24 -6.12 8.87
C VAL A 174 13.31 -6.54 10.01
N GLU A 175 12.94 -5.61 10.89
CA GLU A 175 12.02 -5.88 12.01
C GLU A 175 10.66 -6.41 11.53
N ILE A 176 10.10 -5.82 10.47
CA ILE A 176 8.83 -6.30 9.93
C ILE A 176 9.00 -7.62 9.19
N MET A 177 10.07 -7.77 8.40
CA MET A 177 10.29 -8.99 7.61
C MET A 177 10.40 -10.24 8.49
N THR A 178 11.07 -10.11 9.64
CA THR A 178 11.32 -11.22 10.58
C THR A 178 10.08 -11.64 11.38
N ARG A 179 9.11 -10.73 11.57
CA ARG A 179 7.89 -10.98 12.38
C ARG A 179 6.65 -11.26 11.54
N ALA A 180 6.57 -10.73 10.33
CA ALA A 180 5.35 -10.82 9.53
C ALA A 180 5.10 -12.25 9.05
N ALA A 181 3.95 -12.83 9.42
CA ALA A 181 3.34 -13.93 8.68
C ALA A 181 2.30 -13.39 7.69
N ASP A 182 2.00 -14.16 6.65
CA ASP A 182 1.04 -13.73 5.60
C ASP A 182 -0.37 -13.45 6.17
N ILE A 183 -0.77 -14.19 7.21
CA ILE A 183 -2.03 -13.99 7.94
C ILE A 183 -2.12 -12.61 8.61
N HIS A 184 -0.97 -12.04 9.00
CA HIS A 184 -0.87 -10.75 9.68
C HIS A 184 -0.63 -9.58 8.72
N TRP A 185 -0.39 -9.88 7.43
CA TRP A 185 0.04 -8.89 6.45
C TRP A 185 -0.82 -7.62 6.36
N PRO A 186 -2.17 -7.68 6.43
CA PRO A 186 -2.99 -6.47 6.40
C PRO A 186 -2.65 -5.46 7.50
N VAL A 187 -2.32 -5.94 8.71
CA VAL A 187 -1.94 -5.08 9.84
C VAL A 187 -0.54 -4.53 9.65
N TRP A 188 0.43 -5.36 9.28
CA TRP A 188 1.80 -4.91 8.99
C TRP A 188 1.85 -3.87 7.88
N ARG A 189 1.09 -4.05 6.81
CA ARG A 189 0.96 -3.06 5.73
C ARG A 189 0.41 -1.73 6.22
N ARG A 190 -0.59 -1.76 7.10
CA ARG A 190 -1.16 -0.55 7.70
C ARG A 190 -0.16 0.14 8.64
N TYR A 191 0.56 -0.63 9.45
CA TYR A 191 1.64 -0.14 10.31
C TYR A 191 2.72 0.56 9.50
N ILE A 192 3.26 -0.08 8.44
CA ILE A 192 4.25 0.52 7.53
C ILE A 192 3.77 1.88 7.02
N LYS A 193 2.53 1.93 6.52
CA LYS A 193 1.97 3.17 5.99
C LYS A 193 1.96 4.28 7.03
N GLN A 194 1.47 4.00 8.24
CA GLN A 194 1.44 4.98 9.33
C GLN A 194 2.85 5.41 9.75
N THR A 195 3.80 4.48 9.79
CA THR A 195 5.20 4.78 10.11
C THR A 195 5.81 5.71 9.07
N LEU A 196 5.60 5.44 7.78
CA LEU A 196 6.08 6.29 6.70
C LEU A 196 5.37 7.66 6.68
N GLU A 197 4.08 7.72 6.99
CA GLU A 197 3.36 9.00 7.15
C GLU A 197 3.92 9.81 8.33
N ALA A 198 4.23 9.16 9.45
CA ALA A 198 4.87 9.82 10.58
C ALA A 198 6.29 10.27 10.22
N MET A 199 7.08 9.46 9.50
CA MET A 199 8.41 9.86 9.03
C MET A 199 8.33 11.13 8.18
N TRP A 200 7.38 11.21 7.25
CA TRP A 200 7.16 12.35 6.34
C TRP A 200 6.34 13.52 6.91
N ALA A 201 5.91 13.45 8.17
CA ALA A 201 5.11 14.49 8.79
C ALA A 201 5.94 15.76 9.06
N LYS A 202 5.35 16.92 8.76
CA LYS A 202 5.87 18.26 9.09
C LYS A 202 5.99 18.44 10.60
N ARG A 203 7.18 18.83 11.07
CA ARG A 203 7.52 19.10 12.47
C ARG A 203 8.22 20.44 12.61
N GLU A 204 8.17 21.01 13.81
CA GLU A 204 8.98 22.19 14.13
C GLU A 204 10.48 21.84 14.12
N PRO A 205 11.36 22.77 13.74
CA PRO A 205 12.80 22.57 13.81
C PRO A 205 13.23 22.10 15.21
N GLY A 206 14.06 21.05 15.27
CA GLY A 206 14.55 20.48 16.53
C GLY A 206 13.59 19.47 17.21
N VAL A 207 12.37 19.30 16.71
CA VAL A 207 11.44 18.26 17.18
C VAL A 207 11.68 16.97 16.41
N GLY A 208 12.26 15.98 17.10
CA GLY A 208 12.47 14.63 16.58
C GLY A 208 11.18 13.84 16.37
N MET A 209 11.29 12.59 15.92
CA MET A 209 10.15 11.68 15.88
C MET A 209 9.67 11.34 17.29
N ALA A 210 8.36 11.17 17.45
CA ALA A 210 7.76 10.80 18.73
C ALA A 210 8.08 9.37 19.17
N PHE A 211 8.66 8.56 18.28
CA PHE A 211 9.03 7.18 18.53
C PHE A 211 10.25 6.79 17.69
N ASP A 212 10.94 5.75 18.14
CA ASP A 212 12.02 5.12 17.40
C ASP A 212 11.45 4.28 16.25
N VAL A 213 11.79 4.63 15.01
CA VAL A 213 11.34 3.89 13.82
C VAL A 213 12.18 2.62 13.60
N GLY A 214 13.40 2.57 14.13
CA GLY A 214 14.23 1.35 14.11
C GLY A 214 13.66 0.25 15.02
N ALA A 215 12.65 0.55 15.83
CA ALA A 215 11.95 -0.40 16.67
C ALA A 215 10.46 -0.47 16.32
N ILE A 216 9.82 -1.62 16.61
CA ILE A 216 8.38 -1.76 16.46
C ILE A 216 7.65 -0.95 17.53
N ASN A 217 6.89 0.06 17.10
CA ASN A 217 6.05 0.85 17.99
C ASN A 217 4.75 0.11 18.33
N ALA A 218 4.63 -0.35 19.57
CA ALA A 218 3.48 -1.12 20.04
C ALA A 218 2.14 -0.36 19.94
N ASP A 219 2.11 0.95 20.19
CA ASP A 219 0.88 1.74 20.15
C ASP A 219 0.38 1.91 18.71
N MET A 220 1.29 2.09 17.75
CA MET A 220 0.99 2.12 16.33
C MET A 220 0.52 0.75 15.82
N VAL A 221 1.13 -0.34 16.28
CA VAL A 221 0.65 -1.70 15.98
C VAL A 221 -0.78 -1.87 16.48
N ARG A 222 -1.08 -1.55 17.75
CA ARG A 222 -2.45 -1.63 18.29
C ARG A 222 -3.43 -0.73 17.52
N LYS A 223 -2.98 0.45 17.07
CA LYS A 223 -3.78 1.33 16.20
C LYS A 223 -4.05 0.68 14.84
N ALA A 224 -3.06 0.06 14.22
CA ALA A 224 -3.20 -0.66 12.97
C ALA A 224 -4.15 -1.85 13.09
N GLU A 225 -4.05 -2.65 14.17
CA GLU A 225 -4.95 -3.77 14.46
C GLU A 225 -6.41 -3.31 14.53
N ARG A 226 -6.68 -2.26 15.32
CA ARG A 226 -8.03 -1.67 15.45
C ARG A 226 -8.57 -1.18 14.11
N GLN A 227 -7.74 -0.49 13.32
CA GLN A 227 -8.15 0.03 12.01
C GLN A 227 -8.37 -1.08 10.96
N CYS A 228 -7.73 -2.24 11.13
CA CYS A 228 -7.98 -3.43 10.34
C CYS A 228 -9.14 -4.30 10.87
N GLY A 229 -9.82 -3.89 11.95
CA GLY A 229 -10.88 -4.67 12.58
C GLY A 229 -10.39 -5.97 13.21
N LYS A 230 -9.13 -6.00 13.68
CA LYS A 230 -8.49 -7.16 14.32
C LYS A 230 -8.42 -6.97 15.83
N PRO A 231 -8.46 -8.07 16.61
CA PRO A 231 -8.29 -8.00 18.06
C PRO A 231 -6.88 -7.51 18.42
N PRO A 232 -6.69 -6.91 19.61
CA PRO A 232 -5.37 -6.55 20.11
C PRO A 232 -4.45 -7.77 20.20
N GLY A 233 -3.21 -7.64 19.73
CA GLY A 233 -2.22 -8.73 19.72
C GLY A 233 -2.37 -9.71 18.57
N PHE A 234 -3.22 -9.42 17.58
CA PHE A 234 -3.39 -10.22 16.37
C PHE A 234 -2.07 -10.44 15.62
N VAL A 235 -1.15 -9.46 15.60
CA VAL A 235 0.14 -9.62 14.90
C VAL A 235 1.07 -10.66 15.52
N ASP A 236 0.84 -11.02 16.77
CA ASP A 236 1.58 -12.05 17.50
C ASP A 236 0.72 -13.31 17.75
N ASP A 237 -0.51 -13.36 17.21
CA ASP A 237 -1.39 -14.52 17.29
C ASP A 237 -1.12 -15.49 16.14
N PHE A 238 -0.46 -16.60 16.47
CA PHE A 238 -0.08 -17.64 15.51
C PHE A 238 -1.03 -18.85 15.51
N THR A 239 -2.18 -18.78 16.17
CA THR A 239 -3.14 -19.92 16.22
C THR A 239 -3.54 -20.43 14.83
N GLY A 240 -3.68 -19.54 13.85
CA GLY A 240 -3.99 -19.88 12.45
C GLY A 240 -2.78 -20.19 11.56
N ILE A 241 -1.55 -20.22 12.07
CA ILE A 241 -0.35 -20.37 11.22
C ILE A 241 -0.31 -21.72 10.49
N GLY A 242 -0.93 -22.75 11.08
CA GLY A 242 -1.02 -24.09 10.50
C GLY A 242 -1.86 -24.19 9.22
N GLU A 243 -2.65 -23.15 8.93
CA GLU A 243 -3.50 -23.01 7.72
C GLU A 243 -2.81 -22.18 6.63
N THR A 244 -1.60 -21.67 6.89
CA THR A 244 -0.84 -20.94 5.89
C THR A 244 -0.37 -21.88 4.78
N TRP A 245 -0.20 -21.33 3.59
CA TRP A 245 0.37 -22.08 2.47
C TRP A 245 1.78 -22.61 2.79
N VAL A 246 2.60 -21.85 3.52
CA VAL A 246 3.91 -22.32 3.97
C VAL A 246 3.76 -23.51 4.91
N ALA A 247 2.77 -23.52 5.81
CA ALA A 247 2.48 -24.68 6.65
C ALA A 247 1.95 -25.89 5.84
N GLU A 248 1.15 -25.67 4.79
CA GLU A 248 0.76 -26.75 3.87
C GLU A 248 1.99 -27.35 3.16
N LEU A 249 2.91 -26.50 2.69
CA LEU A 249 4.13 -26.94 2.03
C LEU A 249 5.07 -27.68 2.98
N LEU A 250 5.20 -27.23 4.23
CA LEU A 250 6.01 -27.90 5.26
C LEU A 250 5.50 -29.31 5.60
N LYS A 251 4.19 -29.54 5.46
CA LYS A 251 3.55 -30.85 5.70
C LYS A 251 3.55 -31.76 4.46
N ALA A 252 3.90 -31.22 3.29
CA ALA A 252 3.79 -31.94 2.04
C ALA A 252 4.91 -32.98 1.87
N GLU A 253 4.57 -34.14 1.34
CA GLU A 253 5.52 -35.22 1.07
C GLU A 253 5.34 -35.74 -0.36
N GLY A 254 6.42 -36.27 -0.96
CA GLY A 254 6.38 -36.87 -2.30
C GLY A 254 5.79 -35.95 -3.37
N ASP A 255 4.78 -36.44 -4.10
CA ASP A 255 4.15 -35.74 -5.22
C ASP A 255 3.33 -34.50 -4.79
N ASP A 256 2.94 -34.40 -3.52
CA ASP A 256 2.21 -33.23 -3.01
C ASP A 256 3.08 -31.96 -3.04
N ASN A 257 4.40 -32.08 -2.89
CA ASN A 257 5.34 -30.97 -3.05
C ASN A 257 5.18 -30.29 -4.42
N ASN A 258 5.12 -31.10 -5.47
CA ASN A 258 4.96 -30.62 -6.85
C ASN A 258 3.57 -30.06 -7.09
N ARG A 259 2.53 -30.68 -6.54
CA ARG A 259 1.14 -30.19 -6.65
C ARG A 259 0.97 -28.82 -6.00
N ILE A 260 1.43 -28.67 -4.76
CA ILE A 260 1.35 -27.41 -3.99
C ILE A 260 2.21 -26.34 -4.64
N GLY A 261 3.44 -26.68 -5.07
CA GLY A 261 4.31 -25.75 -5.78
C GLY A 261 3.76 -25.30 -7.15
N LYS A 262 3.02 -26.15 -7.87
CA LYS A 262 2.36 -25.78 -9.15
C LYS A 262 1.16 -24.88 -8.91
N LEU A 263 0.34 -25.16 -7.90
CA LEU A 263 -0.80 -24.31 -7.52
C LEU A 263 -0.35 -22.88 -7.20
N TRP A 264 0.84 -22.73 -6.61
CA TRP A 264 1.42 -21.42 -6.28
C TRP A 264 1.97 -20.66 -7.49
N ARG A 265 2.53 -21.38 -8.48
CA ARG A 265 3.10 -20.79 -9.71
C ARG A 265 2.05 -20.34 -10.73
N MET A 266 0.78 -20.71 -10.56
CA MET A 266 -0.29 -20.30 -11.48
C MET A 266 -0.58 -18.80 -11.33
N PRO A 267 -0.36 -17.97 -12.37
CA PRO A 267 -0.74 -16.57 -12.34
C PRO A 267 -2.27 -16.49 -12.34
N ARG A 268 -2.85 -15.98 -11.25
CA ARG A 268 -4.29 -15.83 -10.95
C ARG A 268 -5.01 -17.15 -10.59
N ASN A 269 -5.12 -17.43 -9.29
CA ASN A 269 -6.38 -17.89 -8.67
C ASN A 269 -6.38 -18.05 -7.13
N ARG A 270 -5.60 -17.25 -6.39
CA ARG A 270 -5.93 -17.03 -4.97
C ARG A 270 -5.91 -15.53 -4.67
N PRO A 271 -7.02 -14.91 -4.23
CA PRO A 271 -6.88 -13.71 -3.43
C PRO A 271 -6.04 -14.11 -2.21
N TYR A 272 -4.88 -13.48 -2.04
CA TYR A 272 -4.17 -13.54 -0.77
C TYR A 272 -5.16 -13.04 0.30
N SER A 273 -5.56 -13.95 1.19
CA SER A 273 -6.62 -13.81 2.19
C SER A 273 -8.05 -13.65 1.64
N THR A 274 -8.77 -14.76 1.55
CA THR A 274 -10.23 -14.77 1.73
C THR A 274 -10.55 -14.76 3.22
N PHE A 275 -10.07 -13.75 3.97
CA PHE A 275 -10.81 -13.33 5.15
C PHE A 275 -11.80 -12.29 4.64
N GLN A 276 -13.07 -12.71 4.55
CA GLN A 276 -14.17 -11.83 4.22
C GLN A 276 -14.04 -10.55 5.06
N LEU A 277 -13.72 -9.43 4.42
CA LEU A 277 -14.16 -8.13 4.89
C LEU A 277 -15.68 -8.13 4.74
N GLN A 278 -16.38 -8.71 5.71
CA GLN A 278 -17.80 -8.42 5.92
C GLN A 278 -17.87 -6.97 6.36
N PHE A 279 -17.95 -6.06 5.39
CA PHE A 279 -18.56 -4.76 5.64
C PHE A 279 -19.99 -5.04 6.14
N PRO A 280 -20.41 -4.51 7.30
CA PRO A 280 -21.82 -4.58 7.67
C PRO A 280 -22.62 -3.89 6.56
N ARG A 281 -23.49 -4.65 5.89
CA ARG A 281 -24.45 -4.08 4.94
C ARG A 281 -25.29 -3.04 5.72
N PRO A 282 -25.49 -1.82 5.19
CA PRO A 282 -26.40 -0.89 5.84
C PRO A 282 -27.81 -1.50 5.89
N PRO A 283 -28.58 -1.26 6.96
CA PRO A 283 -29.92 -1.80 7.11
C PRO A 283 -30.79 -1.27 5.98
N THR A 284 -31.27 -2.18 5.13
CA THR A 284 -32.22 -1.86 4.08
C THR A 284 -33.56 -1.58 4.75
N SER A 285 -34.02 -0.34 4.69
CA SER A 285 -35.39 -0.01 5.03
C SER A 285 -35.99 0.97 4.02
N HIS A 286 -37.11 0.50 3.45
CA HIS A 286 -38.23 1.19 2.82
C HIS A 286 -38.08 1.86 1.43
N LEU A 287 -38.60 1.11 0.44
CA LEU A 287 -39.66 1.51 -0.49
C LEU A 287 -39.61 2.94 -1.06
N VAL A 288 -39.13 3.07 -2.30
CA VAL A 288 -39.83 3.90 -3.29
C VAL A 288 -39.95 3.11 -4.59
N ARG A 289 -41.21 2.90 -4.96
CA ARG A 289 -41.70 2.20 -6.14
C ARG A 289 -41.76 3.21 -7.28
N LEU A 290 -40.98 3.03 -8.34
CA LEU A 290 -41.30 3.60 -9.66
C LEU A 290 -41.15 2.52 -10.73
N ARG A 291 -42.20 2.38 -11.53
CA ARG A 291 -42.46 1.33 -12.51
C ARG A 291 -41.76 1.59 -13.86
N PRO A 292 -41.74 0.60 -14.77
CA PRO A 292 -40.71 0.42 -15.80
C PRO A 292 -41.13 1.01 -17.16
N SER A 293 -40.17 1.18 -18.07
CA SER A 293 -40.26 0.75 -19.49
C SER A 293 -39.19 1.45 -20.34
N VAL A 294 -38.11 0.75 -20.71
CA VAL A 294 -37.50 0.92 -22.03
C VAL A 294 -37.06 -0.45 -22.54
N ARG A 295 -37.60 -0.79 -23.70
CA ARG A 295 -37.41 -2.01 -24.50
C ARG A 295 -35.95 -2.13 -24.94
N ILE A 296 -35.27 -3.19 -24.55
CA ILE A 296 -33.99 -3.59 -25.16
C ILE A 296 -34.32 -4.44 -26.40
N ARG A 297 -33.91 -4.00 -27.60
CA ARG A 297 -33.81 -4.88 -28.77
C ARG A 297 -32.43 -5.55 -28.77
N PRO A 298 -32.33 -6.85 -29.10
CA PRO A 298 -31.05 -7.52 -29.26
C PRO A 298 -30.50 -7.29 -30.66
N LEU A 299 -29.18 -7.05 -30.78
CA LEU A 299 -28.46 -7.18 -32.04
C LEU A 299 -27.25 -8.10 -31.83
N THR A 300 -27.26 -9.17 -32.61
CA THR A 300 -26.30 -10.26 -32.76
C THR A 300 -24.99 -9.83 -33.45
N PRO A 301 -23.95 -10.69 -33.48
CA PRO A 301 -22.55 -10.31 -33.57
C PRO A 301 -22.03 -10.31 -35.02
N ASN A 302 -21.10 -9.39 -35.35
CA ASN A 302 -19.99 -9.60 -36.29
C ASN A 302 -19.28 -8.27 -36.61
N ARG A 303 -17.99 -8.16 -36.22
CA ARG A 303 -16.90 -7.52 -36.97
C ARG A 303 -15.64 -7.43 -36.07
N ALA A 304 -15.02 -8.58 -35.87
CA ALA A 304 -13.64 -8.68 -35.43
C ALA A 304 -12.87 -9.40 -36.54
N LYS A 305 -12.48 -8.61 -37.56
CA LYS A 305 -11.57 -8.90 -38.67
C LYS A 305 -11.67 -7.65 -39.56
N ASP A 306 -10.67 -6.77 -39.47
CA ASP A 306 -10.33 -5.69 -40.42
C ASP A 306 -9.43 -4.58 -39.79
N ARG A 307 -8.53 -4.92 -38.86
CA ARG A 307 -7.43 -4.01 -38.44
C ARG A 307 -6.08 -4.70 -38.27
N LEU A 308 -5.84 -5.69 -39.12
CA LEU A 308 -4.53 -6.27 -39.40
C LEU A 308 -4.42 -6.20 -40.92
N MET A 309 -3.60 -5.27 -41.43
CA MET A 309 -3.25 -4.97 -42.84
C MET A 309 -3.45 -3.49 -43.22
N GLU A 310 -2.89 -2.56 -42.43
CA GLU A 310 -2.66 -1.19 -42.89
C GLU A 310 -1.43 -0.60 -42.19
N ARG A 311 -0.25 -1.15 -42.51
CA ARG A 311 1.08 -0.52 -42.31
C ARG A 311 2.26 -1.25 -42.98
N ALA A 312 1.98 -2.03 -44.03
CA ALA A 312 2.99 -2.47 -44.98
C ALA A 312 2.71 -1.78 -46.33
N SER A 313 3.77 -1.23 -46.94
CA SER A 313 3.84 -0.75 -48.33
C SER A 313 3.58 0.74 -48.60
N VAL A 314 4.51 1.61 -48.17
CA VAL A 314 5.04 2.78 -48.90
C VAL A 314 6.47 2.96 -48.36
N ALA A 315 7.61 2.86 -49.06
CA ALA A 315 7.94 2.86 -50.48
C ALA A 315 9.24 2.04 -50.71
N ILE A 316 9.36 1.43 -51.89
CA ILE A 316 10.60 0.87 -52.45
C ILE A 316 10.96 1.70 -53.69
N ALA A 317 12.28 1.88 -53.88
CA ALA A 317 13.04 2.17 -55.11
C ALA A 317 13.56 3.61 -55.29
N ILE A 318 14.89 3.74 -55.22
CA ILE A 318 15.87 4.23 -56.22
C ILE A 318 17.18 4.44 -55.44
N GLY A 319 18.36 3.91 -55.76
CA GLY A 319 18.85 3.05 -56.83
C GLY A 319 20.33 2.71 -56.51
N THR A 320 20.79 1.54 -56.95
CA THR A 320 22.17 1.09 -56.89
C THR A 320 22.86 1.32 -58.23
N THR A 321 24.06 1.92 -58.26
CA THR A 321 25.11 1.62 -59.26
C THR A 321 26.48 2.03 -58.75
N THR A 322 27.38 1.05 -58.73
CA THR A 322 28.84 1.11 -58.57
C THR A 322 29.55 1.46 -59.88
N THR A 323 30.63 2.26 -59.82
CA THR A 323 31.84 2.09 -60.67
C THR A 323 33.04 2.87 -60.11
N SER A 324 34.19 2.20 -60.04
CA SER A 324 35.53 2.77 -59.82
C SER A 324 36.12 3.40 -61.09
N PRO A 325 37.26 4.08 -60.95
CA PRO A 325 38.46 3.82 -61.73
C PRO A 325 39.55 3.11 -60.92
#